data_AF-A0A0J5S117-F1
#
_entry.id   AF-A0A0J5S117-F1
#
_cell.length_a   1.000
_cell.length_b   1.000
_cell.length_c   1.000
_cell.angle_alpha   90.00
_cell.angle_beta   90.00
_cell.angle_gamma   90.00
#
_symmetry.space_group_name_H-M   'P 1'
#
loop_
_entity.id
_entity.type
_entity.pdbx_description
1 polymer ?
#
loop_
_entity_poly.entity_id
_entity_poly.type
_entity_poly.pdbx_seq_one_letter_code
_entity_poly.pdbx_strand_id
1 'polypeptide(L)'
;MKTFLDTIEQQFATFLPYSNYRVSVPEALFERSQGEIGEFVAELQETAKQLVQQRDSLYAELYAKRLILQFDALQKALDKLQAAHQDKPFQSSYRFARNIHQLPVEKRLMEYKKALRALNEKLSWLTEQSYQCNDETQRQNYIAQIQETEYRKQKCLQAIEALE
;
A
#
# COMPACT_ATOMS: atom_id res chain seq x y z
N MET A 1 9.62 27.80 22.65
CA MET A 1 8.69 26.84 23.26
C MET A 1 7.78 26.32 22.17
N LYS A 2 7.72 25.01 21.94
CA LYS A 2 6.67 24.44 21.08
C LYS A 2 5.36 24.49 21.86
N THR A 3 4.30 24.95 21.22
CA THR A 3 2.96 24.89 21.81
C THR A 3 2.45 23.45 21.79
N PHE A 4 1.42 23.18 22.60
CA PHE A 4 0.73 21.89 22.57
C PHE A 4 0.24 21.54 21.16
N LEU A 5 -0.33 22.52 20.45
CA LEU A 5 -0.82 22.35 19.08
C LEU A 5 0.31 21.99 18.12
N ASP A 6 1.48 22.65 18.21
CA ASP A 6 2.63 22.31 17.36
C ASP A 6 3.08 20.85 17.56
N THR A 7 2.98 20.35 18.80
CA THR A 7 3.39 18.98 19.12
C THR A 7 2.38 17.96 18.59
N ILE A 8 1.09 18.28 18.66
CA ILE A 8 0.01 17.46 18.13
C ILE A 8 0.01 17.44 16.60
N GLU A 9 0.24 18.58 15.95
CA GLU A 9 0.35 18.64 14.49
C GLU A 9 1.50 17.77 13.98
N GLN A 10 2.62 17.71 14.70
CA GLN A 10 3.72 16.79 14.38
C GLN A 10 3.31 15.32 14.48
N GLN A 11 2.45 14.96 15.43
CA GLN A 11 1.90 13.60 15.51
C GLN A 11 0.94 13.31 14.36
N PHE A 12 0.08 14.26 14.01
CA PHE A 12 -0.87 14.12 12.92
C PHE A 12 -0.20 14.09 11.54
N ALA A 13 1.02 14.62 11.42
CA ALA A 13 1.81 14.57 10.20
C ALA A 13 2.04 13.13 9.69
N THR A 14 1.99 12.13 10.58
CA THR A 14 2.08 10.70 10.23
C THR A 14 0.95 10.24 9.30
N PHE A 15 -0.20 10.90 9.33
CA PHE A 15 -1.35 10.60 8.47
C PHE A 15 -1.32 11.29 7.11
N LEU A 16 -0.53 12.36 6.96
CA LEU A 16 -0.50 13.19 5.73
C LEU A 16 -0.18 12.42 4.45
N PRO A 17 0.76 11.43 4.43
CA PRO A 17 1.01 10.63 3.23
C PRO A 17 -0.22 9.85 2.74
N TYR A 18 -1.21 9.67 3.62
CA TYR A 18 -2.39 8.88 3.36
C TYR A 18 -3.67 9.72 3.25
N SER A 19 -3.57 11.05 3.14
CA SER A 19 -4.70 11.98 3.22
C SER A 19 -5.88 11.60 2.32
N ASN A 20 -5.61 11.12 1.10
CA ASN A 20 -6.63 10.86 0.08
C ASN A 20 -7.19 9.43 0.13
N TYR A 21 -6.71 8.59 1.05
CA TYR A 21 -7.23 7.24 1.20
C TYR A 21 -8.52 7.26 2.00
N ARG A 22 -9.50 6.50 1.52
CA ARG A 22 -10.76 6.29 2.24
C ARG A 22 -10.64 5.19 3.26
N VAL A 23 -11.08 5.49 4.47
CA VAL A 23 -11.13 4.54 5.58
C VAL A 23 -12.48 4.59 6.27
N SER A 24 -12.76 3.56 7.07
CA SER A 24 -13.93 3.55 7.96
C SER A 24 -13.47 3.62 9.41
N VAL A 25 -14.12 4.52 10.16
CA VAL A 25 -13.85 4.81 11.57
C VAL A 25 -15.16 4.70 12.36
N PRO A 26 -15.10 4.56 13.70
CA PRO A 26 -16.30 4.50 14.53
C PRO A 26 -17.09 5.82 14.51
N GLU A 27 -18.38 5.75 14.18
CA GLU A 27 -19.30 6.92 14.13
C GLU A 27 -19.47 7.61 15.49
N ALA A 28 -19.21 6.92 16.61
CA ALA A 28 -19.27 7.52 17.94
C ALA A 28 -18.14 8.53 18.22
N LEU A 29 -17.09 8.56 17.38
CA LEU A 29 -15.89 9.38 17.60
C LEU A 29 -15.74 10.50 16.56
N PHE A 30 -16.22 10.27 15.35
CA PHE A 30 -16.14 11.19 14.21
C PHE A 30 -17.53 11.55 13.69
N GLU A 31 -17.66 12.66 12.98
CA GLU A 31 -18.94 13.07 12.39
C GLU A 31 -19.44 12.09 11.33
N ARG A 32 -18.53 11.36 10.69
CA ARG A 32 -18.84 10.36 9.67
C ARG A 32 -18.10 9.07 9.97
N SER A 33 -18.72 7.95 9.62
CA SER A 33 -18.11 6.62 9.77
C SER A 33 -17.24 6.20 8.59
N GLN A 34 -17.28 6.96 7.48
CA GLN A 34 -16.50 6.74 6.26
C GLN A 34 -16.11 8.09 5.65
N GLY A 35 -14.87 8.19 5.19
CA GLY A 35 -14.31 9.44 4.69
C GLY A 35 -12.85 9.28 4.30
N GLU A 36 -12.25 10.36 3.81
CA GLU A 36 -10.83 10.42 3.53
C GLU A 36 -10.04 10.68 4.83
N ILE A 37 -8.84 10.12 4.95
CA ILE A 37 -7.98 10.32 6.15
C ILE A 37 -7.75 11.82 6.41
N GLY A 38 -7.63 12.64 5.37
CA GLY A 38 -7.49 14.09 5.50
C GLY A 38 -8.69 14.76 6.19
N GLU A 39 -9.90 14.27 5.96
CA GLU A 39 -11.12 14.76 6.62
C GLU A 39 -11.07 14.43 8.12
N PHE A 40 -10.68 13.20 8.47
CA PHE A 40 -10.55 12.79 9.88
C PHE A 40 -9.40 13.50 10.61
N VAL A 41 -8.31 13.82 9.92
CA VAL A 41 -7.22 14.65 10.47
C VAL A 41 -7.70 16.07 10.75
N ALA A 42 -8.54 16.65 9.90
CA ALA A 42 -9.13 17.97 10.15
C ALA A 42 -10.04 17.95 11.40
N GLU A 43 -10.85 16.91 11.60
CA GLU A 43 -11.65 16.73 12.82
C GLU A 43 -10.79 16.58 14.09
N LEU A 44 -9.67 15.86 14.00
CA LEU A 44 -8.68 15.74 15.08
C LEU A 44 -8.07 17.11 15.44
N GLN A 45 -7.70 17.90 14.44
CA GLN A 45 -7.17 19.26 14.64
C GLN A 45 -8.20 20.18 15.30
N GLU A 46 -9.47 20.09 14.90
CA GLU A 46 -10.54 20.86 15.53
C GLU A 46 -10.72 20.44 16.99
N THR A 47 -10.74 19.14 17.28
CA THR A 47 -10.83 18.61 18.66
C THR A 47 -9.66 19.09 19.53
N ALA A 48 -8.44 19.14 18.98
CA ALA A 48 -7.27 19.67 19.68
C ALA A 48 -7.39 21.19 19.96
N LYS A 49 -7.92 21.98 19.01
CA LYS A 49 -8.20 23.41 19.23
C LYS A 49 -9.25 23.62 20.31
N GLN A 50 -10.33 22.84 20.28
CA GLN A 50 -11.39 22.89 21.30
C GLN A 50 -10.81 22.60 22.69
N LEU A 51 -9.94 21.60 22.82
CA LEU A 51 -9.25 21.27 24.08
C LEU A 51 -8.45 22.45 24.64
N VAL A 52 -7.65 23.12 23.81
CA VAL A 52 -6.81 24.26 24.23
C VAL A 52 -7.64 25.48 24.65
N GLN A 53 -8.83 25.64 24.08
CA GLN A 53 -9.72 26.74 24.41
C GLN A 53 -10.54 26.52 25.69
N GLN A 54 -10.58 25.28 26.21
CA GLN A 54 -11.36 24.98 27.42
C GLN A 54 -10.76 25.63 28.67
N ARG A 55 -11.64 26.21 29.49
CA ARG A 55 -11.31 26.77 30.80
C ARG A 55 -11.79 25.91 31.96
N ASP A 56 -12.73 25.01 31.68
CA ASP A 56 -13.30 24.07 32.64
C ASP A 56 -12.59 22.72 32.53
N SER A 57 -12.13 22.19 33.67
CA SER A 57 -11.35 20.94 33.71
C SER A 57 -12.15 19.72 33.27
N LEU A 58 -13.47 19.68 33.49
CA LEU A 58 -14.32 18.56 33.07
C LEU A 58 -14.43 18.50 31.55
N TYR A 59 -14.64 19.64 30.90
CA TYR A 59 -14.68 19.69 29.44
C TYR A 59 -13.30 19.43 28.83
N ALA A 60 -12.23 19.95 29.44
CA ALA A 60 -10.87 19.64 29.00
C ALA A 60 -10.59 18.13 29.06
N GLU A 61 -10.99 17.44 30.13
CA GLU A 61 -10.83 15.99 30.24
C GLU A 61 -11.63 15.24 29.14
N LEU A 62 -12.86 15.67 28.87
CA LEU A 62 -13.70 15.06 27.84
C LEU A 62 -13.08 15.20 26.44
N TYR A 63 -12.61 16.40 26.09
CA TYR A 63 -11.95 16.64 24.80
C TYR A 63 -10.60 15.92 24.70
N ALA A 64 -9.81 15.86 25.77
CA ALA A 64 -8.57 15.10 25.79
C ALA A 64 -8.82 13.60 25.54
N LYS A 65 -9.82 13.02 26.23
CA LYS A 65 -10.21 11.63 26.03
C LYS A 65 -10.72 11.38 24.61
N ARG A 66 -11.54 12.28 24.07
CA ARG A 66 -12.03 12.18 22.69
C ARG A 66 -10.88 12.20 21.69
N LEU A 67 -9.92 13.12 21.86
CA LEU A 67 -8.78 13.27 20.99
C LEU A 67 -7.92 12.00 20.93
N ILE A 68 -7.65 11.39 22.09
CA ILE A 68 -6.92 10.11 22.18
C ILE A 68 -7.69 9.01 21.44
N LEU A 69 -8.99 8.88 21.69
CA LEU A 69 -9.81 7.85 21.06
C LEU A 69 -9.91 8.03 19.53
N GLN A 70 -10.03 9.26 19.05
CA GLN A 70 -10.02 9.57 17.62
C GLN A 70 -8.68 9.20 16.99
N PHE A 71 -7.56 9.56 17.63
CA PHE A 71 -6.22 9.24 17.13
C PHE A 71 -6.02 7.73 17.02
N ASP A 72 -6.34 6.98 18.09
CA ASP A 72 -6.23 5.53 18.11
C ASP A 72 -7.12 4.86 17.05
N ALA A 73 -8.33 5.37 16.86
CA ALA A 73 -9.26 4.85 15.86
C ALA A 73 -8.75 5.07 14.43
N LEU A 74 -8.21 6.26 14.14
CA LEU A 74 -7.64 6.58 12.83
C LEU A 74 -6.36 5.77 12.58
N GLN A 75 -5.50 5.63 13.59
CA GLN A 75 -4.30 4.78 13.50
C GLN A 75 -4.68 3.32 13.18
N LYS A 76 -5.65 2.74 13.89
CA LYS A 76 -6.13 1.38 13.59
C LYS A 76 -6.71 1.24 12.18
N ALA A 77 -7.38 2.29 11.69
CA ALA A 77 -7.91 2.29 10.33
C ALA A 77 -6.78 2.34 9.29
N LEU A 78 -5.73 3.13 9.55
CA LEU A 78 -4.53 3.18 8.74
C LEU A 78 -3.76 1.85 8.76
N ASP A 79 -3.58 1.23 9.93
CA ASP A 79 -2.90 -0.08 10.05
C ASP A 79 -3.62 -1.16 9.23
N LYS A 80 -4.96 -1.16 9.24
CA LYS A 80 -5.76 -2.07 8.39
C LYS A 80 -5.58 -1.79 6.90
N LEU A 81 -5.51 -0.52 6.52
CA LEU A 81 -5.27 -0.11 5.15
C LEU A 81 -3.88 -0.60 4.70
N GLN A 82 -2.85 -0.35 5.51
CA GLN A 82 -1.49 -0.82 5.24
C GLN A 82 -1.41 -2.35 5.19
N ALA A 83 -2.10 -3.06 6.09
CA ALA A 83 -2.14 -4.52 6.07
C ALA A 83 -2.88 -5.08 4.84
N ALA A 84 -3.92 -4.41 4.36
CA ALA A 84 -4.60 -4.76 3.11
C ALA A 84 -3.70 -4.50 1.88
N HIS A 85 -2.83 -3.50 1.97
CA HIS A 85 -1.82 -3.16 0.98
C HIS A 85 -0.47 -3.87 1.18
N GLN A 86 -0.32 -4.75 2.19
CA GLN A 86 0.85 -5.61 2.27
C GLN A 86 0.80 -6.58 1.10
N ASP A 87 1.63 -6.27 0.10
CA ASP A 87 1.89 -7.01 -1.13
C ASP A 87 1.64 -8.50 -0.97
N LYS A 88 0.48 -8.97 -1.44
CA LYS A 88 0.31 -10.41 -1.63
C LYS A 88 1.36 -10.81 -2.65
N PRO A 89 2.33 -11.67 -2.31
CA PRO A 89 3.39 -12.02 -3.24
C PRO A 89 2.78 -12.57 -4.52
N PHE A 90 3.36 -12.23 -5.68
CA PHE A 90 2.92 -12.81 -6.94
C PHE A 90 2.97 -14.34 -6.85
N GLN A 91 1.82 -14.98 -7.07
CA GLN A 91 1.70 -16.43 -7.10
C GLN A 91 1.37 -16.89 -8.51
N SER A 92 2.27 -17.68 -9.11
CA SER A 92 1.97 -18.45 -10.31
C SER A 92 2.03 -19.94 -9.98
N SER A 93 1.10 -20.70 -10.54
CA SER A 93 1.12 -22.16 -10.48
C SER A 93 2.23 -22.74 -11.38
N TYR A 94 2.81 -21.94 -12.27
CA TYR A 94 3.87 -22.37 -13.17
C TYR A 94 5.21 -22.52 -12.46
N ARG A 95 5.90 -23.63 -12.73
CA ARG A 95 7.27 -23.88 -12.29
C ARG A 95 8.12 -24.25 -13.49
N PHE A 96 9.20 -23.51 -13.71
CA PHE A 96 10.10 -23.75 -14.83
C PHE A 96 10.82 -25.10 -14.68
N ALA A 97 10.90 -25.85 -15.78
CA ALA A 97 11.56 -27.14 -15.79
C ALA A 97 13.08 -26.98 -15.63
N ARG A 98 13.66 -27.56 -14.57
CA ARG A 98 15.09 -27.46 -14.25
C ARG A 98 16.02 -27.95 -15.37
N ASN A 99 15.58 -28.94 -16.14
CA ASN A 99 16.36 -29.57 -17.21
C ASN A 99 15.75 -29.31 -18.60
N ILE A 100 15.30 -28.08 -18.87
CA ILE A 100 14.64 -27.74 -20.13
C ILE A 100 15.45 -28.18 -21.37
N HIS A 101 16.77 -28.05 -21.34
CA HIS A 101 17.65 -28.42 -22.46
C HIS A 101 17.68 -29.94 -22.78
N GLN A 102 17.28 -30.79 -21.83
CA GLN A 102 17.19 -32.24 -22.03
C GLN A 102 15.87 -32.67 -22.68
N LEU A 103 14.89 -31.75 -22.80
CA LEU A 103 13.62 -32.05 -23.41
C LEU A 103 13.72 -32.10 -24.95
N PRO A 104 12.89 -32.90 -25.63
CA PRO A 104 12.67 -32.78 -27.07
C PRO A 104 12.30 -31.35 -27.47
N VAL A 105 12.62 -30.94 -28.69
CA VAL A 105 12.41 -29.56 -29.20
C VAL A 105 10.96 -29.10 -29.00
N GLU A 106 9.98 -29.92 -29.36
CA GLU A 106 8.55 -29.63 -29.19
C GLU A 106 8.17 -29.36 -27.73
N LYS A 107 8.72 -30.16 -26.79
CA LYS A 107 8.48 -29.98 -25.36
C LYS A 107 9.21 -28.76 -24.80
N ARG A 108 10.41 -28.44 -25.30
CA ARG A 108 11.13 -27.20 -24.96
C ARG A 108 10.32 -25.98 -25.35
N LEU A 109 9.83 -25.96 -26.58
CA LEU A 109 9.04 -24.87 -27.13
C LEU A 109 7.74 -24.68 -26.34
N MET A 110 7.07 -25.77 -25.96
CA MET A 110 5.91 -25.71 -25.08
C MET A 110 6.24 -25.13 -23.68
N GLU A 111 7.36 -25.54 -23.08
CA GLU A 111 7.79 -25.01 -21.79
C GLU A 111 8.16 -23.52 -21.85
N TYR A 112 8.86 -23.05 -22.89
CA TYR A 112 9.12 -21.62 -23.07
C TYR A 112 7.83 -20.82 -23.29
N LYS A 113 6.82 -21.37 -23.99
CA LYS A 113 5.50 -20.72 -24.15
C LYS A 113 4.75 -20.62 -22.81
N LYS A 114 4.82 -21.64 -21.96
CA LYS A 114 4.26 -21.59 -20.59
C LYS A 114 5.00 -20.57 -19.71
N ALA A 115 6.33 -20.56 -19.77
CA ALA A 115 7.15 -19.58 -19.07
C ALA A 115 6.82 -18.15 -19.51
N LEU A 116 6.65 -17.93 -20.81
CA LEU A 116 6.28 -16.64 -21.38
C LEU A 116 4.93 -16.15 -20.84
N ARG A 117 3.94 -17.04 -20.74
CA ARG A 117 2.64 -16.72 -20.14
C ARG A 117 2.78 -16.29 -18.68
N ALA A 118 3.49 -17.07 -17.86
CA ALA A 118 3.70 -16.75 -16.45
C ALA A 118 4.48 -15.44 -16.25
N LEU A 119 5.44 -15.14 -17.13
CA LEU A 119 6.18 -13.87 -17.12
C LEU A 119 5.28 -12.69 -17.47
N ASN A 120 4.37 -12.83 -18.44
CA ASN A 120 3.40 -11.78 -18.76
C ASN A 120 2.42 -11.55 -17.61
N GLU A 121 1.91 -12.61 -16.98
CA GLU A 121 1.06 -12.50 -15.78
C GLU A 121 1.79 -11.75 -14.65
N LYS A 122 3.07 -12.05 -14.44
CA LYS A 122 3.91 -11.33 -13.47
C LYS A 122 4.09 -9.86 -13.82
N LEU A 123 4.33 -9.54 -15.10
CA LEU A 123 4.46 -8.15 -15.55
C LEU A 123 3.19 -7.36 -15.29
N SER A 124 2.01 -7.88 -15.66
CA SER A 124 0.73 -7.23 -15.37
C SER A 124 0.56 -6.95 -13.88
N TRP A 125 0.84 -7.95 -13.03
CA TRP A 125 0.78 -7.79 -11.58
C TRP A 125 1.75 -6.72 -11.07
N LEU A 126 3.03 -6.76 -11.48
CA LEU A 126 4.03 -5.77 -11.05
C LEU A 126 3.67 -4.35 -11.49
N THR A 127 3.13 -4.19 -12.71
CA THR A 127 2.67 -2.91 -13.22
C THR A 127 1.52 -2.38 -12.37
N GLU A 128 0.51 -3.20 -12.06
CA GLU A 128 -0.58 -2.82 -11.15
C GLU A 128 -0.07 -2.40 -9.77
N GLN A 129 0.85 -3.17 -9.17
CA GLN A 129 1.43 -2.81 -7.87
C GLN A 129 2.19 -1.48 -7.95
N SER A 130 2.98 -1.24 -9.01
CA SER A 130 3.73 0.01 -9.17
C SER A 130 2.83 1.25 -9.28
N TYR A 131 1.66 1.11 -9.93
CA TYR A 131 0.68 2.19 -10.06
C TYR A 131 -0.08 2.47 -8.77
N GLN A 132 -0.36 1.43 -7.98
CA GLN A 132 -1.09 1.55 -6.70
C GLN A 132 -0.17 1.91 -5.53
N CYS A 133 1.15 1.84 -5.73
CA CYS A 133 2.14 2.14 -4.72
C CYS A 133 2.33 3.66 -4.54
N ASN A 134 2.14 4.11 -3.31
CA ASN A 134 2.36 5.51 -2.91
C ASN A 134 3.74 5.75 -2.27
N ASP A 135 4.44 4.70 -1.86
CA ASP A 135 5.85 4.78 -1.46
C ASP A 135 6.73 4.78 -2.72
N GLU A 136 7.48 5.86 -2.93
CA GLU A 136 8.36 6.03 -4.08
C GLU A 136 9.52 5.01 -4.07
N THR A 137 10.01 4.62 -2.90
CA THR A 137 11.07 3.61 -2.77
C THR A 137 10.56 2.24 -3.19
N GLN A 138 9.36 1.87 -2.73
CA GLN A 138 8.73 0.61 -3.10
C GLN A 138 8.31 0.60 -4.58
N ARG A 139 7.87 1.74 -5.12
CA ARG A 139 7.63 1.92 -6.57
C ARG A 139 8.90 1.68 -7.38
N GLN A 140 10.04 2.22 -6.97
CA GLN A 140 11.32 1.96 -7.63
C GLN A 140 11.71 0.48 -7.59
N ASN A 141 11.46 -0.21 -6.48
CA ASN A 141 11.66 -1.66 -6.39
C ASN A 141 10.77 -2.42 -7.38
N TYR A 142 9.52 -2.00 -7.57
CA TYR A 142 8.64 -2.59 -8.59
C TYR A 142 9.15 -2.34 -10.00
N ILE A 143 9.60 -1.12 -10.32
CA ILE A 143 10.18 -0.78 -11.63
C ILE A 143 11.40 -1.65 -11.92
N ALA A 144 12.31 -1.85 -10.95
CA ALA A 144 13.46 -2.73 -11.11
C ALA A 144 13.04 -4.18 -11.41
N GLN A 145 12.01 -4.69 -10.71
CA GLN A 145 11.46 -6.03 -10.96
C GLN A 145 10.78 -6.15 -12.33
N ILE A 146 10.14 -5.09 -12.82
CA ILE A 146 9.56 -5.03 -14.17
C ILE A 146 10.67 -5.20 -15.20
N GLN A 147 11.74 -4.40 -15.10
CA GLN A 147 12.88 -4.47 -16.03
C GLN A 147 13.52 -5.86 -16.05
N GLU A 148 13.73 -6.47 -14.88
CA GLU A 148 14.27 -7.82 -14.80
C GLU A 148 13.32 -8.85 -15.46
N THR A 149 12.01 -8.73 -15.24
CA THR A 149 11.01 -9.64 -15.79
C THR A 149 10.88 -9.48 -17.31
N GLU A 150 11.00 -8.26 -17.83
CA GLU A 150 11.06 -7.97 -19.28
C GLU A 150 12.30 -8.59 -19.93
N TYR A 151 13.47 -8.47 -19.28
CA TYR A 151 14.69 -9.12 -19.75
C TYR A 151 14.52 -10.64 -19.86
N ARG A 152 13.93 -11.28 -18.83
CA ARG A 152 13.64 -12.73 -18.84
C ARG A 152 12.65 -13.11 -19.94
N LYS A 153 11.63 -12.27 -20.18
CA LYS A 153 10.67 -12.44 -21.28
C LYS A 153 11.38 -12.41 -22.63
N GLN A 154 12.28 -11.45 -22.85
CA GLN A 154 13.07 -11.35 -24.08
C GLN A 154 13.92 -12.60 -24.30
N LYS A 155 14.56 -13.13 -23.24
CA LYS A 155 15.32 -14.38 -23.32
C LYS A 155 14.46 -15.59 -23.69
N CYS A 156 13.23 -15.68 -23.18
CA CYS A 156 12.30 -16.73 -23.56
C CYS A 156 11.88 -16.62 -25.03
N LEU A 157 11.63 -15.40 -25.52
CA LEU A 157 11.28 -15.16 -26.92
C LEU A 157 12.41 -15.57 -27.87
N GLN A 158 13.65 -15.18 -27.56
CA GLN A 158 14.84 -15.59 -28.33
C GLN A 158 14.99 -17.11 -28.38
N ALA A 159 14.72 -17.80 -27.26
CA ALA A 159 14.78 -19.26 -27.21
C ALA A 159 13.67 -19.94 -28.02
N ILE A 160 12.47 -19.35 -28.06
CA ILE A 160 11.37 -19.85 -28.91
C ILE A 160 11.74 -19.68 -30.38
N GLU A 161 12.19 -18.49 -30.78
CA GLU A 161 12.58 -18.20 -32.17
C GLU A 161 13.71 -19.10 -32.66
N ALA A 162 14.66 -19.47 -31.80
CA ALA A 162 15.74 -20.39 -32.15
C ALA A 162 15.30 -21.87 -32.25
N LEU A 163 14.10 -22.22 -31.78
CA LEU A 163 13.56 -23.58 -31.78
C LEU A 163 12.41 -23.79 -32.78
N GLU A 164 11.83 -22.70 -33.29
CA GLU A 164 10.84 -22.66 -34.39
C GLU A 164 11.53 -22.74 -35.76
#